data_AF-A0A1G7D9Y6-F1
#
_entry.id   AF-A0A1G7D9Y6-F1
#
_cell.length_a   1.000
_cell.length_b   1.000
_cell.length_c   1.000
_cell.angle_alpha   90.00
_cell.angle_beta   90.00
_cell.angle_gamma   90.00
#
_symmetry.space_group_name_H-M   'P 1'
#
loop_
_entity.id
_entity.type
_entity.pdbx_description
1 polymer ?
#
loop_
_entity_poly.entity_id
_entity_poly.type
_entity_poly.pdbx_seq_one_letter_code
_entity_poly.pdbx_strand_id
1 'polypeptide(L)' 'MKKIILPTHLFHDLSSQKVITAINNFQMKKRMNLLAMVQNKHTFIEPTIKKIGFHVTIPFMVIPHTT' A
#
# COMPACT_ATOMS: atom_id res chain seq x y z
N MET A 1 5.85 -14.29 -17.61
CA MET A 1 6.05 -12.92 -17.09
C MET A 1 7.26 -12.92 -16.18
N LYS A 2 8.32 -12.16 -16.51
CA LYS A 2 9.55 -12.09 -15.70
C LYS A 2 9.25 -11.34 -14.39
N LYS A 3 9.38 -12.05 -13.27
CA LYS A 3 9.24 -11.52 -11.91
C LYS A 3 10.37 -10.52 -11.67
N ILE A 4 10.07 -9.22 -11.69
CA ILE A 4 10.95 -8.19 -11.11
C ILE A 4 10.74 -8.28 -9.59
N ILE A 5 11.49 -9.14 -8.92
CA ILE A 5 11.55 -9.16 -7.45
C ILE A 5 13.01 -9.37 -7.08
N LEU A 6 13.65 -8.33 -6.55
CA LEU A 6 14.98 -8.41 -5.94
C LEU A 6 14.96 -9.41 -4.77
N PRO A 7 16.09 -10.04 -4.42
CA PRO A 7 16.16 -11.14 -3.45
C PRO A 7 15.71 -10.79 -2.01
N THR A 8 15.42 -9.52 -1.70
CA THR A 8 15.10 -9.03 -0.34
C THR A 8 13.66 -8.52 -0.19
N HIS A 9 12.70 -9.10 -0.91
CA HIS A 9 11.27 -8.76 -0.75
C HIS A 9 10.55 -9.78 0.15
N LEU A 10 9.86 -9.30 1.19
CA LEU A 10 8.99 -10.11 2.04
C LEU A 10 7.52 -9.79 1.76
N PHE A 11 6.70 -10.83 1.59
CA PHE A 11 5.26 -10.69 1.47
C PHE A 11 4.61 -10.83 2.85
N HIS A 12 3.70 -9.94 3.17
CA HIS A 12 2.91 -9.97 4.39
C HIS A 12 1.44 -9.97 4.02
N ASP A 13 0.75 -11.07 4.32
CA ASP A 13 -0.70 -11.16 4.23
C ASP A 13 -1.29 -10.91 5.62
N LEU A 14 -2.25 -9.99 5.71
CA LEU A 14 -2.88 -9.57 6.96
C LEU A 14 -4.38 -9.79 6.84
N SER A 15 -4.90 -10.81 7.54
CA SER A 15 -6.33 -11.13 7.54
C SER A 15 -7.15 -10.16 8.41
N SER A 16 -8.38 -9.86 7.96
CA SER A 16 -9.46 -9.25 8.77
C SER A 16 -9.23 -7.84 9.34
N GLN A 17 -8.48 -6.98 8.65
CA GLN A 17 -8.32 -5.57 9.05
C GLN A 17 -8.70 -4.61 7.93
N LYS A 18 -9.26 -3.45 8.29
CA LYS A 18 -9.39 -2.33 7.34
C LYS A 18 -7.99 -1.87 6.92
N VAL A 19 -7.81 -1.48 5.66
CA VAL A 19 -6.50 -1.14 5.07
C VAL A 19 -5.71 -0.14 5.92
N ILE A 20 -6.34 0.93 6.41
CA ILE A 20 -5.69 1.95 7.25
C ILE A 20 -5.18 1.34 8.56
N THR A 21 -6.00 0.52 9.23
CA THR A 21 -5.64 -0.15 10.47
C THR A 21 -4.49 -1.12 10.26
N ALA A 22 -4.53 -1.90 9.17
CA ALA A 22 -3.44 -2.81 8.81
C ALA A 22 -2.13 -2.07 8.57
N ILE A 23 -2.16 -0.97 7.80
CA ILE A 23 -0.98 -0.14 7.56
C ILE A 23 -0.45 0.38 8.90
N ASN A 24 -1.26 1.06 9.71
CA ASN A 24 -0.86 1.62 11.01
C ASN A 24 -0.25 0.56 11.95
N ASN A 25 -0.89 -0.59 12.09
CA ASN A 25 -0.38 -1.69 12.92
C ASN A 25 0.94 -2.26 12.39
N PHE A 26 1.14 -2.28 11.07
CA PHE A 26 2.36 -2.75 10.46
C PHE A 26 3.53 -1.78 10.70
N GLN A 27 3.30 -0.47 10.58
CA GLN A 27 4.35 0.55 10.82
C GLN A 27 4.86 0.54 12.28
N MET A 28 3.99 0.18 13.24
CA MET A 28 4.40 0.02 14.65
C MET A 28 5.41 -1.11 14.86
N LYS A 29 5.37 -2.14 14.01
CA LYS A 29 6.23 -3.34 14.11
C LYS A 29 7.44 -3.28 13.19
N LYS A 30 7.37 -2.50 12.11
CA LYS A 30 8.38 -2.39 11.06
C LYS A 30 8.50 -0.94 10.65
N ARG A 31 9.71 -0.38 10.72
CA ARG A 31 9.97 0.97 10.25
C ARG A 31 9.72 1.06 8.74
N MET A 32 8.81 1.93 8.32
CA MET A 32 8.48 2.20 6.93
C MET A 32 8.81 3.67 6.62
N ASN A 33 9.47 3.90 5.49
CA ASN A 33 9.83 5.26 5.05
C ASN A 33 8.92 5.76 3.90
N LEU A 34 8.20 4.86 3.24
CA LEU A 34 7.33 5.15 2.12
C LEU A 34 6.23 4.10 2.03
N LEU A 35 4.99 4.55 1.82
CA LEU A 35 3.89 3.72 1.38
C LEU A 35 3.66 3.92 -0.11
N ALA A 36 3.71 2.85 -0.90
CA ALA A 36 3.37 2.86 -2.32
C ALA A 36 2.13 1.98 -2.57
N MET A 37 1.14 2.52 -3.28
CA MET A 37 -0.05 1.77 -3.74
C MET A 37 -0.08 1.72 -5.26
N VAL A 38 -0.42 0.57 -5.84
CA VAL A 38 -0.67 0.42 -7.27
C VAL A 38 -2.17 0.51 -7.52
N GLN A 39 -2.59 1.45 -8.36
CA GLN A 39 -4.00 1.64 -8.73
C GLN A 39 -4.30 0.85 -10.01
N ASN A 40 -5.13 -0.20 -9.91
CA ASN A 40 -5.56 -0.98 -11.06
C ASN A 40 -6.83 -0.39 -11.72
N LYS A 41 -6.91 -0.39 -13.06
CA LYS A 41 -7.94 0.25 -13.91
C LYS A 41 -9.40 -0.06 -13.53
N HIS A 42 -9.69 -1.28 -13.08
CA HIS A 42 -11.06 -1.75 -12.82
C HIS A 42 -11.48 -1.68 -11.35
N THR A 43 -10.70 -0.98 -10.52
CA THR A 43 -10.91 -0.98 -9.08
C THR A 43 -11.32 0.42 -8.64
N PHE A 44 -12.48 0.53 -8.00
CA PHE A 44 -13.07 1.78 -7.49
C PHE A 44 -12.29 2.30 -6.25
N ILE A 45 -10.99 2.57 -6.45
CA ILE A 45 -10.00 2.80 -5.39
C ILE A 45 -9.91 4.28 -4.98
N GLU A 46 -10.40 5.23 -5.78
CA GLU A 46 -10.25 6.66 -5.51
C GLU A 46 -10.71 7.09 -4.10
N PRO A 47 -11.87 6.64 -3.56
CA PRO A 47 -12.28 6.96 -2.20
C PRO A 47 -11.33 6.38 -1.14
N THR A 48 -10.72 5.23 -1.42
CA THR A 48 -9.80 4.54 -0.52
C THR A 48 -8.42 5.21 -0.51
N ILE A 49 -7.89 5.61 -1.69
CA ILE A 49 -6.67 6.42 -1.80
C ILE A 49 -6.84 7.73 -1.02
N LYS A 50 -7.95 8.44 -1.22
CA LYS A 50 -8.22 9.69 -0.48
C LYS A 50 -8.23 9.45 1.02
N LYS A 51 -8.97 8.43 1.50
CA LYS A 51 -9.01 8.08 2.92
C LYS A 51 -7.63 7.74 3.48
N ILE A 52 -6.80 7.00 2.76
CA ILE A 52 -5.43 6.67 3.19
C ILE A 52 -4.55 7.93 3.24
N GLY A 53 -4.59 8.76 2.19
CA GLY A 53 -3.81 9.99 2.11
C GLY A 53 -4.10 10.99 3.22
N PHE A 54 -5.33 11.02 3.77
CA PHE A 54 -5.66 11.87 4.92
C PHE A 54 -5.19 11.33 6.29
N HIS A 55 -4.89 10.04 6.41
CA HIS A 55 -4.66 9.40 7.72
C HIS A 55 -3.28 8.76 7.88
N VAL A 56 -2.53 8.58 6.79
CA VAL A 56 -1.18 7.99 6.83
C VAL A 56 -0.16 9.04 7.28
N THR A 57 0.77 8.65 8.16
CA THR A 57 1.78 9.54 8.75
C THR A 57 3.14 9.47 8.04
N ILE A 58 3.26 8.61 7.04
CA ILE A 58 4.47 8.44 6.22
C ILE A 58 4.22 8.95 4.79
N PRO A 59 5.27 9.32 4.05
CA PRO A 59 5.15 9.66 2.63
C PRO A 59 4.34 8.60 1.87
N PHE A 60 3.42 9.06 1.02
CA PHE A 60 2.47 8.21 0.31
C PHE A 60 2.52 8.49 -1.18
N MET A 61 2.71 7.42 -1.96
CA MET A 61 2.77 7.44 -3.42
C MET A 61 1.71 6.51 -4.01
N VAL A 62 1.03 6.97 -5.06
CA VAL A 62 0.16 6.14 -5.88
C VAL A 62 0.80 5.96 -7.25
N ILE A 63 0.99 4.71 -7.67
CA ILE A 63 1.41 4.35 -9.02
C ILE A 63 0.14 4.07 -9.82
N PRO A 64 -0.24 4.96 -10.75
CA PRO A 64 -1.43 4.77 -11.54
C PRO A 64 -1.22 3.66 -12.57
N HIS A 65 -2.30 2.98 -12.96
CA HIS A 65 -2.31 2.18 -14.17
C HIS A 65 -2.08 3.10 -15.37
N THR A 66 -0.94 2.96 -16.05
CA THR A 66 -0.70 3.58 -17.36
C THR A 66 -1.70 3.03 -18.36
N THR A 67 -2.57 3.89 -18.87
CA THR A 67 -3.56 3.58 -19.90
C THR A 67 -2.94 2.91 -21.11
#